data_AF-A0A955CFV0-F1
#
_entry.id   AF-A0A955CFV0-F1
#
_cell.length_a   1.000
_cell.length_b   1.000
_cell.length_c   1.000
_cell.angle_alpha   90.00
_cell.angle_beta   90.00
_cell.angle_gamma   90.00
#
_symmetry.space_group_name_H-M   'P 1'
#
loop_
_entity.id
_entity.type
_entity.pdbx_description
1 polymer ?
#
loop_
_entity_poly.entity_id
_entity_poly.type
_entity_poly.pdbx_seq_one_letter_code
_entity_poly.pdbx_strand_id
1 'polypeptide(L)'
;EAIVLVESPEDVEDLQVADESKLAYLTQTTLSVDDANRIISKLKERFPQIASPSKDDICYATQNRQEAVAKLCLEAQLTLVLGSQNSSNSQRLAELSREKGVPAFLIDGPQDIQASWFGNVDSVLVTAGASAPEVVVEEVLDYLRDQYDATVEVRSLREENVSFPLPKELRSA
;
A
#
# COMPACT_ATOMS: atom_id res chain seq x y z
N GLU A 1 -24.14 13.82 -14.89
CA GLU A 1 -22.71 13.50 -15.15
C GLU A 1 -22.59 12.02 -15.49
N ALA A 2 -21.53 11.63 -16.21
CA ALA A 2 -21.31 10.23 -16.60
C ALA A 2 -20.38 9.46 -15.63
N ILE A 3 -19.77 10.16 -14.66
CA ILE A 3 -18.83 9.61 -13.68
C ILE A 3 -19.14 10.25 -12.33
N VAL A 4 -19.18 9.45 -11.26
CA VAL A 4 -19.36 9.91 -9.88
C VAL A 4 -18.25 9.30 -9.03
N LEU A 5 -17.64 10.12 -8.16
CA LEU A 5 -16.61 9.68 -7.21
C LEU A 5 -17.27 9.20 -5.93
N VAL A 6 -16.79 8.08 -5.39
CA VAL A 6 -17.22 7.47 -4.13
C VAL A 6 -15.96 7.15 -3.34
N GLU A 7 -15.84 7.66 -2.12
CA GLU A 7 -14.65 7.49 -1.27
C GLU A 7 -14.94 6.70 0.00
N SER A 8 -16.22 6.52 0.34
CA SER A 8 -16.67 5.85 1.56
C SER A 8 -17.92 4.98 1.34
N PRO A 9 -18.18 4.01 2.24
CA PRO A 9 -19.45 3.28 2.26
C PRO A 9 -20.67 4.20 2.44
N GLU A 10 -20.52 5.33 3.12
CA GLU A 10 -21.58 6.32 3.34
C GLU A 10 -21.95 7.02 2.03
N ASP A 11 -20.97 7.37 1.19
CA ASP A 11 -21.21 7.97 -0.13
C ASP A 11 -22.06 7.05 -1.04
N VAL A 12 -21.94 5.73 -0.86
CA VAL A 12 -22.78 4.75 -1.58
C VAL A 12 -24.26 4.89 -1.19
N GLU A 13 -24.56 5.22 0.07
CA GLU A 13 -25.94 5.37 0.55
C GLU A 13 -26.64 6.59 -0.04
N ASP A 14 -25.89 7.65 -0.33
CA ASP A 14 -26.43 8.88 -0.90
C ASP A 14 -26.34 8.92 -2.44
N LEU A 15 -25.78 7.89 -3.06
CA LEU A 15 -25.52 7.87 -4.50
C LEU A 15 -26.81 7.88 -5.32
N GLN A 16 -26.98 8.93 -6.13
CA GLN A 16 -28.07 9.06 -7.09
C GLN A 16 -27.56 8.80 -8.50
N VAL A 17 -28.10 7.77 -9.17
CA VAL A 17 -27.77 7.41 -10.55
C VAL A 17 -29.04 7.42 -11.41
N ALA A 18 -28.90 7.80 -12.68
CA ALA A 18 -30.05 7.96 -13.57
C ALA A 18 -30.64 6.62 -14.06
N ASP A 19 -29.80 5.59 -14.23
CA ASP A 19 -30.19 4.26 -14.67
C ASP A 19 -29.32 3.20 -13.96
N GLU A 20 -29.89 2.57 -12.92
CA GLU A 20 -29.21 1.54 -12.13
C GLU A 20 -28.93 0.25 -12.92
N SER A 21 -29.61 0.03 -14.06
CA SER A 21 -29.38 -1.13 -14.93
C SER A 21 -28.15 -0.99 -15.83
N LYS A 22 -27.56 0.22 -15.90
CA LYS A 22 -26.41 0.56 -16.74
C LYS A 22 -25.32 1.26 -15.95
N LEU A 23 -24.88 0.61 -14.88
CA LEU A 23 -23.83 1.10 -14.00
C LEU A 23 -22.61 0.19 -14.07
N ALA A 24 -21.42 0.79 -14.01
CA ALA A 24 -20.16 0.09 -13.82
C ALA A 24 -19.30 0.87 -12.81
N TYR A 25 -18.42 0.19 -12.10
CA TYR A 25 -17.43 0.84 -11.25
C TYR A 25 -16.01 0.54 -11.72
N LEU A 26 -15.08 1.43 -11.35
CA LEU A 26 -13.64 1.29 -11.50
C LEU A 26 -13.00 1.70 -10.17
N THR A 27 -11.83 1.15 -9.84
CA THR A 27 -11.11 1.56 -8.63
C THR A 27 -9.73 2.13 -8.94
N GLN A 28 -9.23 2.97 -8.04
CA GLN A 28 -7.86 3.47 -8.12
C GLN A 28 -6.88 2.36 -7.72
N THR A 29 -5.77 2.26 -8.46
CA THR A 29 -4.82 1.13 -8.37
C THR A 29 -4.08 1.01 -7.03
N THR A 30 -4.03 2.09 -6.26
CA THR A 30 -3.21 2.25 -5.04
C THR A 30 -4.03 2.30 -3.76
N LEU A 31 -5.35 2.01 -3.83
CA LEU A 31 -6.22 2.01 -2.66
C LEU A 31 -5.84 0.90 -1.67
N SER A 32 -6.31 1.07 -0.43
CA SER A 32 -6.47 -0.06 0.49
C SER A 32 -7.30 -1.15 -0.16
N VAL A 33 -6.80 -2.38 -0.17
CA VAL A 33 -7.59 -3.53 -0.62
C VAL A 33 -8.83 -3.71 0.26
N ASP A 34 -8.67 -3.57 1.58
CA ASP A 34 -9.76 -3.79 2.53
C ASP A 34 -10.82 -2.68 2.45
N ASP A 35 -10.44 -1.41 2.40
CA ASP A 35 -11.43 -0.33 2.29
C ASP A 35 -12.13 -0.30 0.93
N ALA A 36 -11.40 -0.58 -0.15
CA ALA A 36 -12.02 -0.73 -1.47
C ALA A 36 -13.04 -1.87 -1.46
N ASN A 37 -12.72 -3.02 -0.84
CA ASN A 37 -13.66 -4.15 -0.73
C ASN A 37 -14.92 -3.80 0.07
N ARG A 38 -14.79 -2.96 1.11
CA ARG A 38 -15.96 -2.48 1.89
C ARG A 38 -16.89 -1.62 1.02
N ILE A 39 -16.34 -0.70 0.24
CA ILE A 39 -17.11 0.16 -0.67
C ILE A 39 -17.73 -0.68 -1.80
N ILE A 40 -16.96 -1.58 -2.43
CA ILE A 40 -17.43 -2.47 -3.50
C ILE A 40 -18.57 -3.37 -3.00
N SER A 41 -18.46 -3.91 -1.80
CA SER A 41 -19.50 -4.77 -1.22
C SER A 41 -20.81 -3.99 -1.08
N LYS A 42 -20.74 -2.76 -0.56
CA LYS A 42 -21.91 -1.90 -0.41
C LYS A 42 -22.49 -1.44 -1.74
N LEU A 43 -21.64 -1.17 -2.75
CA LEU A 43 -22.07 -0.89 -4.12
C LEU A 43 -22.84 -2.07 -4.72
N LYS A 44 -22.35 -3.30 -4.54
CA LYS A 44 -23.02 -4.52 -5.03
C LYS A 44 -24.32 -4.82 -4.28
N GLU A 45 -24.39 -4.53 -2.99
CA GLU A 45 -25.62 -4.65 -2.20
C GLU A 45 -26.68 -3.65 -2.64
N ARG A 46 -26.30 -2.39 -2.87
CA ARG A 46 -27.22 -1.33 -3.31
C ARG A 46 -27.63 -1.45 -4.77
N PHE A 47 -26.69 -1.79 -5.65
CA PHE A 47 -26.89 -1.90 -7.09
C PHE A 47 -26.54 -3.31 -7.59
N PRO A 48 -27.43 -4.31 -7.43
CA PRO A 48 -27.13 -5.71 -7.75
C PRO A 48 -26.77 -5.98 -9.22
N GLN A 49 -27.12 -5.06 -10.13
CA GLN A 49 -26.82 -5.16 -11.57
C GLN A 49 -25.54 -4.43 -11.98
N ILE A 50 -24.80 -3.82 -11.04
CA ILE A 50 -23.58 -3.07 -11.35
C ILE A 50 -22.53 -3.98 -11.98
N ALA A 51 -21.99 -3.56 -13.13
CA ALA A 51 -20.92 -4.27 -13.81
C ALA A 51 -19.60 -4.07 -13.07
N SER A 52 -18.90 -5.16 -12.77
CA SER A 52 -17.55 -5.13 -12.25
C SER A 52 -16.51 -5.25 -13.37
N PRO A 53 -15.30 -4.70 -13.18
CA PRO A 53 -14.19 -4.99 -14.07
C PRO A 53 -13.88 -6.49 -14.07
N SER A 54 -13.30 -6.99 -15.16
CA SER A 54 -12.98 -8.42 -15.33
C SER A 54 -11.82 -8.89 -14.45
N LYS A 55 -11.05 -7.95 -13.91
CA LYS A 55 -10.01 -8.12 -12.89
C LYS A 55 -10.13 -6.96 -11.91
N ASP A 56 -9.71 -7.17 -10.66
CA ASP A 56 -9.61 -6.08 -9.69
C ASP A 56 -8.66 -4.99 -10.25
N ASP A 57 -9.05 -3.70 -10.15
CA ASP A 57 -8.23 -2.61 -10.66
C ASP A 57 -7.08 -2.23 -9.70
N ILE A 58 -7.11 -2.73 -8.45
CA ILE A 58 -5.96 -2.61 -7.54
C ILE A 58 -4.82 -3.47 -8.09
N CYS A 59 -3.66 -2.86 -8.30
CA CYS A 59 -2.57 -3.55 -8.96
C CYS A 59 -1.93 -4.62 -8.06
N TYR A 60 -1.32 -5.65 -8.68
CA TYR A 60 -0.66 -6.73 -7.94
C TYR A 60 0.39 -6.21 -6.96
N ALA A 61 1.13 -5.17 -7.33
CA ALA A 61 2.22 -4.61 -6.53
C ALA A 61 1.71 -3.98 -5.22
N THR A 62 0.55 -3.33 -5.27
CA THR A 62 -0.12 -2.76 -4.08
C THR A 62 -0.66 -3.87 -3.19
N GLN A 63 -1.38 -4.85 -3.78
CA GLN A 63 -1.93 -5.97 -3.02
C GLN A 63 -0.84 -6.79 -2.33
N ASN A 64 0.24 -7.15 -3.05
CA ASN A 64 1.33 -7.95 -2.51
C ASN A 64 2.05 -7.24 -1.36
N ARG A 65 2.32 -5.93 -1.48
CA ARG A 65 2.96 -5.14 -0.42
C ARG A 65 2.06 -4.98 0.80
N GLN A 66 0.77 -4.71 0.60
CA GLN A 66 -0.18 -4.65 1.72
C GLN A 66 -0.27 -6.00 2.43
N GLU A 67 -0.32 -7.13 1.70
CA GLU A 67 -0.31 -8.46 2.31
C GLU A 67 0.97 -8.74 3.10
N ALA A 68 2.14 -8.35 2.56
CA ALA A 68 3.42 -8.45 3.24
C ALA A 68 3.42 -7.68 4.57
N VAL A 69 3.02 -6.42 4.55
CA VAL A 69 2.94 -5.61 5.77
C VAL A 69 1.90 -6.17 6.74
N ALA A 70 0.72 -6.54 6.26
CA ALA A 70 -0.36 -7.05 7.09
C ALA A 70 -0.01 -8.30 7.91
N LYS A 71 0.91 -9.11 7.40
CA LYS A 71 1.40 -10.34 8.04
C LYS A 71 2.65 -10.07 8.86
N LEU A 72 3.66 -9.45 8.25
CA LEU A 72 5.00 -9.31 8.85
C LEU A 72 5.05 -8.24 9.93
N CYS A 73 4.17 -7.23 9.92
CA CYS A 73 4.22 -6.17 10.94
C CYS A 73 3.93 -6.72 12.34
N LEU A 74 3.11 -7.78 12.43
CA LEU A 74 2.74 -8.43 13.70
C LEU A 74 3.91 -9.17 14.36
N GLU A 75 4.99 -9.41 13.62
CA GLU A 75 6.23 -10.02 14.11
C GLU A 75 7.26 -8.95 14.56
N ALA A 76 6.93 -7.66 14.44
CA ALA A 76 7.80 -6.54 14.78
C ALA A 76 7.13 -5.60 15.80
N GLN A 77 7.95 -4.84 16.53
CA GLN A 77 7.47 -3.83 17.47
C GLN A 77 7.36 -2.43 16.84
N LEU A 78 7.96 -2.25 15.67
CA LEU A 78 7.97 -1.00 14.91
C LEU A 78 7.99 -1.30 13.42
N THR A 79 7.30 -0.49 12.62
CA THR A 79 7.40 -0.51 11.15
C THR A 79 7.97 0.80 10.61
N LEU A 80 9.01 0.71 9.80
CA LEU A 80 9.51 1.81 8.99
C LEU A 80 9.10 1.58 7.54
N VAL A 81 8.36 2.52 6.98
CA VAL A 81 7.95 2.50 5.57
C VAL A 81 8.71 3.58 4.83
N LEU A 82 9.55 3.17 3.87
CA LEU A 82 10.24 4.10 2.99
C LEU A 82 9.29 4.59 1.89
N GLY A 83 9.18 5.91 1.77
CA GLY A 83 8.39 6.54 0.72
C GLY A 83 8.01 7.97 1.09
N SER A 84 7.72 8.77 0.07
CA SER A 84 7.39 10.18 0.25
C SER A 84 6.03 10.40 0.90
N GLN A 85 5.91 11.49 1.64
CA GLN A 85 4.67 11.91 2.30
C GLN A 85 3.50 12.18 1.34
N ASN A 86 3.72 12.26 0.03
CA ASN A 86 2.68 12.39 -0.99
C ASN A 86 2.36 11.06 -1.72
N SER A 87 2.98 9.95 -1.33
CA SER A 87 2.78 8.63 -1.93
C SER A 87 1.65 7.87 -1.24
N SER A 88 0.47 7.85 -1.87
CA SER A 88 -0.72 7.13 -1.36
C SER A 88 -0.42 5.66 -1.02
N ASN A 89 0.28 4.94 -1.89
CA ASN A 89 0.66 3.55 -1.63
C ASN A 89 1.54 3.43 -0.36
N SER A 90 2.51 4.32 -0.17
CA SER A 90 3.42 4.26 0.98
C SER A 90 2.70 4.63 2.29
N GLN A 91 1.85 5.67 2.25
CA GLN A 91 0.98 6.01 3.38
C GLN A 91 0.11 4.81 3.77
N ARG A 92 -0.47 4.11 2.78
CA ARG A 92 -1.33 2.96 3.06
C ARG A 92 -0.61 1.81 3.76
N LEU A 93 0.65 1.56 3.43
CA LEU A 93 1.46 0.56 4.15
C LEU A 93 1.67 0.96 5.61
N ALA A 94 1.94 2.25 5.88
CA ALA A 94 2.11 2.73 7.26
C ALA A 94 0.80 2.68 8.05
N GLU A 95 -0.33 3.09 7.44
CA GLU A 95 -1.67 2.98 8.01
C GLU A 95 -2.01 1.54 8.37
N LEU A 96 -1.77 0.59 7.46
CA LEU A 96 -2.07 -0.82 7.66
C LEU A 96 -1.35 -1.43 8.87
N SER A 97 -0.10 -1.03 9.10
CA SER A 97 0.65 -1.44 10.29
C SER A 97 0.05 -0.84 11.58
N ARG A 98 -0.33 0.44 11.56
CA ARG A 98 -1.00 1.11 12.68
C ARG A 98 -2.38 0.53 13.00
N GLU A 99 -3.17 0.19 11.98
CA GLU A 99 -4.47 -0.48 12.12
C GLU A 99 -4.33 -1.84 12.82
N LYS A 100 -3.17 -2.48 12.70
CA LYS A 100 -2.81 -3.73 13.39
C LYS A 100 -2.21 -3.53 14.78
N GLY A 101 -2.15 -2.28 15.26
CA GLY A 101 -1.64 -1.92 16.58
C GLY A 101 -0.12 -1.81 16.66
N VAL A 102 0.58 -1.84 15.52
CA VAL A 102 2.04 -1.73 15.47
C VAL A 102 2.40 -0.28 15.10
N PRO A 103 3.20 0.43 15.90
CA PRO A 103 3.69 1.75 15.54
C PRO A 103 4.35 1.74 14.17
N ALA A 104 4.02 2.73 13.33
CA ALA A 104 4.62 2.85 12.01
C ALA A 104 4.96 4.30 11.65
N PHE A 105 6.10 4.49 11.00
CA PHE A 105 6.55 5.80 10.51
C PHE A 105 6.84 5.74 9.01
N LEU A 106 6.45 6.80 8.32
CA LEU A 106 6.82 7.02 6.93
C LEU A 106 8.09 7.88 6.93
N ILE A 107 9.12 7.43 6.21
CA ILE A 107 10.43 8.10 6.14
C ILE A 107 10.88 8.22 4.68
N ASP A 108 11.52 9.33 4.34
CA ASP A 108 12.19 9.52 3.04
C ASP A 108 13.61 8.93 3.06
N GLY A 109 14.22 8.78 4.24
CA GLY A 109 15.54 8.15 4.40
C GLY A 109 16.02 8.10 5.86
N PRO A 110 17.29 7.72 6.10
CA PRO A 110 17.84 7.54 7.44
C PRO A 110 17.76 8.79 8.32
N GLN A 111 17.86 9.99 7.72
CA GLN A 111 17.82 11.27 8.42
C GLN A 111 16.50 11.54 9.16
N ASP A 112 15.41 10.89 8.77
CA ASP A 112 14.11 11.06 9.40
C ASP A 112 13.94 10.17 10.63
N ILE A 113 14.85 9.21 10.84
CA ILE A 113 14.79 8.24 11.92
C ILE A 113 15.10 8.94 13.25
N GLN A 114 14.16 8.85 14.18
CA GLN A 114 14.33 9.42 15.52
C GLN A 114 14.65 8.34 16.54
N ALA A 115 15.73 8.53 17.31
CA ALA A 115 16.13 7.59 18.36
C ALA A 115 15.04 7.31 19.41
N SER A 116 14.12 8.26 19.61
CA SER A 116 12.96 8.11 20.50
C SER A 116 12.01 6.99 20.09
N TRP A 117 12.02 6.55 18.83
CA TRP A 117 11.17 5.46 18.34
C TRP A 117 11.62 4.08 18.83
N PHE A 118 12.87 3.95 19.32
CA PHE A 118 13.51 2.65 19.60
C PHE A 118 13.61 2.30 21.08
N GLY A 119 13.01 3.07 21.98
CA GLY A 119 13.23 2.94 23.43
C GLY A 119 12.95 1.56 24.04
N ASN A 120 12.10 0.73 23.42
CA ASN A 120 11.83 -0.67 23.78
C ASN A 120 11.53 -1.52 22.54
N VAL A 121 12.32 -1.35 21.48
CA VAL A 121 12.13 -2.01 20.18
C VAL A 121 13.33 -2.90 19.88
N ASP A 122 13.11 -4.21 19.87
CA ASP A 122 14.10 -5.24 19.52
C ASP A 122 13.94 -5.70 18.06
N SER A 123 12.79 -5.39 17.44
CA SER A 123 12.43 -5.84 16.09
C SER A 123 11.74 -4.74 15.29
N VAL A 124 12.26 -4.48 14.10
CA VAL A 124 11.76 -3.45 13.18
C VAL A 124 11.46 -4.09 11.83
N LEU A 125 10.23 -3.93 11.37
CA LEU A 125 9.87 -4.22 9.98
C LEU A 125 10.28 -3.02 9.12
N VAL A 126 11.18 -3.22 8.17
CA VAL A 126 11.49 -2.23 7.13
C VAL A 126 10.80 -2.66 5.83
N THR A 127 10.05 -1.75 5.22
CA THR A 127 9.40 -1.96 3.93
C THR A 127 9.43 -0.68 3.11
N ALA A 128 9.05 -0.76 1.84
CA ALA A 128 9.16 0.36 0.92
C ALA A 128 7.94 0.44 -0.01
N GLY A 129 7.47 1.66 -0.24
CA GLY A 129 6.48 1.94 -1.27
C GLY A 129 7.03 1.64 -2.66
N ALA A 130 6.13 1.48 -3.64
CA ALA A 130 6.52 1.13 -5.01
C ALA A 130 7.45 2.14 -5.72
N SER A 131 7.54 3.37 -5.20
CA SER A 131 8.35 4.46 -5.75
C SER A 131 9.66 4.69 -4.99
N ALA A 132 9.91 3.99 -3.89
CA ALA A 132 11.12 4.17 -3.09
C ALA A 132 12.30 3.41 -3.75
N PRO A 133 13.45 4.07 -3.99
CA PRO A 133 14.62 3.41 -4.57
C PRO A 133 15.27 2.42 -3.61
N GLU A 134 15.74 1.29 -4.14
CA GLU A 134 16.41 0.23 -3.36
C GLU A 134 17.62 0.77 -2.58
N VAL A 135 18.39 1.70 -3.17
CA VAL A 135 19.57 2.30 -2.51
C VAL A 135 19.21 2.97 -1.19
N VAL A 136 18.03 3.58 -1.09
CA VAL A 136 17.59 4.26 0.14
C VAL A 136 17.16 3.22 1.20
N VAL A 137 16.62 2.08 0.76
CA VAL A 137 16.33 0.95 1.68
C VAL A 137 17.62 0.45 2.30
N GLU A 138 18.65 0.21 1.49
CA GLU A 138 19.96 -0.23 1.98
C GLU A 138 20.59 0.81 2.93
N GLU A 139 20.51 2.11 2.63
CA GLU A 139 20.99 3.16 3.54
C GLU A 139 20.29 3.13 4.92
N VAL A 140 18.99 2.84 4.96
CA VAL A 140 18.25 2.66 6.22
C VAL A 140 18.69 1.40 6.95
N LEU A 141 18.92 0.30 6.24
CA LEU A 141 19.42 -0.94 6.85
C LEU A 141 20.82 -0.76 7.42
N ASP A 142 21.72 -0.06 6.71
CA ASP A 142 23.06 0.27 7.18
C ASP A 142 23.03 1.18 8.40
N TYR A 143 22.16 2.19 8.41
CA TYR A 143 21.96 3.02 9.60
C TYR A 143 21.54 2.18 10.82
N LEU A 144 20.61 1.24 10.66
CA LEU A 144 20.16 0.38 11.76
C LEU A 144 21.27 -0.58 12.24
N ARG A 145 22.09 -1.12 11.33
CA ARG A 145 23.27 -1.92 11.67
C ARG A 145 24.28 -1.10 12.47
N ASP A 146 24.62 0.09 11.99
CA ASP A 146 25.67 0.92 12.60
C ASP A 146 25.26 1.50 13.96
N GLN A 147 24.00 1.90 14.12
CA GLN A 147 23.52 2.53 15.35
C GLN A 147 23.07 1.53 16.43
N TYR A 148 22.57 0.35 16.02
CA TYR A 148 21.92 -0.58 16.94
C TYR A 148 22.48 -2.01 16.88
N ASP A 149 23.55 -2.26 16.12
CA ASP A 149 24.12 -3.60 15.88
C ASP A 149 23.06 -4.59 15.37
N ALA A 150 22.12 -4.08 14.56
CA ALA A 150 21.00 -4.85 14.07
C ALA A 150 21.43 -5.93 13.06
N THR A 151 20.76 -7.06 13.10
CA THR A 151 20.85 -8.10 12.05
C THR A 151 19.67 -7.98 11.11
N VAL A 152 19.92 -8.23 9.81
CA VAL A 152 18.88 -8.10 8.79
C VAL A 152 18.46 -9.48 8.32
N GLU A 153 17.16 -9.72 8.35
CA GLU A 153 16.53 -10.90 7.77
C GLU A 153 15.56 -10.50 6.65
N VAL A 154 15.80 -11.02 5.45
CA VAL A 154 14.92 -10.77 4.30
C VAL A 154 13.75 -11.75 4.33
N ARG A 155 12.53 -11.22 4.35
CA ARG A 155 11.28 -11.99 4.31
C ARG A 155 10.53 -11.70 3.01
N SER A 156 10.14 -12.75 2.28
CA SER A 156 9.30 -12.63 1.08
C SER A 156 8.10 -13.56 1.19
N LEU A 157 6.90 -13.03 0.93
CA LEU A 157 5.66 -13.82 0.93
C LEU A 157 5.24 -14.26 -0.47
N ARG A 158 5.67 -13.55 -1.51
CA ARG A 158 5.31 -13.78 -2.90
C ARG A 158 6.47 -13.38 -3.81
N GLU A 159 6.69 -14.16 -4.86
CA GLU A 159 7.60 -13.79 -5.94
C GLU A 159 6.88 -12.97 -7.01
N GLU A 160 7.46 -11.83 -7.39
CA GLU A 160 6.97 -10.97 -8.46
C GLU A 160 7.83 -11.16 -9.71
N ASN A 161 7.24 -11.74 -10.77
CA ASN A 161 7.94 -12.04 -12.03
C ASN A 161 7.46 -11.15 -13.20
N VAL A 162 6.88 -9.99 -12.90
CA VAL A 162 6.30 -9.08 -13.89
C VAL A 162 7.34 -8.05 -14.32
N SER A 163 7.50 -7.86 -15.63
CA SER A 163 8.35 -6.83 -16.21
C SER A 163 7.61 -6.10 -17.32
N PHE A 164 7.70 -4.77 -17.31
CA PHE A 164 7.17 -3.92 -18.36
C PHE A 164 8.34 -3.40 -19.20
N PRO A 165 8.57 -3.96 -20.39
CA PRO A 165 9.67 -3.49 -21.23
C PRO A 165 9.38 -2.07 -21.70
N LEU A 166 10.43 -1.30 -21.94
CA LEU A 166 10.32 0.03 -22.51
C LEU A 166 9.47 0.02 -23.79
N PRO A 167 8.78 1.12 -24.14
CA PRO A 167 8.19 1.33 -25.46
C PRO A 167 9.21 1.02 -26.57
N LYS A 168 8.75 0.47 -27.71
CA LYS A 168 9.64 -0.01 -28.78
C LYS A 168 10.63 1.06 -29.25
N GLU A 169 10.17 2.31 -29.26
CA GLU A 169 10.87 3.52 -29.67
C GLU A 169 12.07 3.84 -28.75
N LEU A 170 12.07 3.35 -27.51
CA LEU A 170 13.10 3.58 -26.50
C LEU A 170 14.02 2.37 -26.27
N ARG A 171 13.84 1.27 -26.99
CA ARG A 171 14.64 0.04 -26.80
C ARG A 171 16.02 0.07 -27.47
N SER A 172 16.32 1.11 -28.24
CA SER A 172 17.52 1.19 -29.09
C SER A 172 18.21 2.55 -29.03
N ALA A 173 18.14 3.23 -27.88
CA ALA A 173 18.92 4.44 -27.58
C ALA A 173 20.15 4.09 -26.74
#